data_AF-A0A0P9CU74-F1
#
_entry.id   AF-A0A0P9CU74-F1
#
_cell.length_a   1.000
_cell.length_b   1.000
_cell.length_c   1.000
_cell.angle_alpha   90.00
_cell.angle_beta   90.00
_cell.angle_gamma   90.00
#
_symmetry.space_group_name_H-M   'P 1'
#
loop_
_entity.id
_entity.type
_entity.pdbx_description
1 polymer ?
#
loop_
_entity_poly.entity_id
_entity_poly.type
_entity_poly.pdbx_seq_one_letter_code
_entity_poly.pdbx_strand_id
1 'polypeptide(L)'
;SELGGVGAVIVVPGPWSDADIRYQAEQIVTMKFHNSGCNCVAAQVLVLPQGWTRSGDLMDAIREVIRGLPPRVAYYPGAAERQRALLAAHPDAELFGGGAAPRTLVANLDATNADEYCFREEFFGPILAQTSLPGATPAEYLNNAVRFANEQLRGTLGANILIHPRTERALGAAFDAAIAALRYG
;
A
#
# COMPACT_ATOMS: atom_id res chain seq x y z
N SER A 1 -19.95 -15.29 -1.46
CA SER A 1 -18.53 -15.30 -1.86
C SER A 1 -18.00 -13.92 -1.54
N GLU A 2 -17.05 -13.77 -0.61
CA GLU A 2 -16.42 -12.48 -0.35
C GLU A 2 -15.31 -12.29 -1.40
N LEU A 3 -15.45 -11.25 -2.22
CA LEU A 3 -14.46 -10.85 -3.23
C LEU A 3 -13.35 -10.04 -2.57
N GLY A 4 -12.69 -10.58 -1.53
CA GLY A 4 -11.54 -9.94 -0.88
C GLY A 4 -10.32 -9.87 -1.79
N GLY A 5 -9.30 -9.11 -1.41
CA GLY A 5 -8.07 -9.02 -2.21
C GLY A 5 -6.97 -8.15 -1.62
N VAL A 6 -5.80 -8.26 -2.24
CA VAL A 6 -4.60 -7.49 -1.95
C VAL A 6 -4.66 -6.18 -2.72
N GLY A 7 -5.40 -5.22 -2.17
CA GLY A 7 -5.59 -3.91 -2.78
C GLY A 7 -4.31 -3.08 -2.83
N ALA A 8 -3.93 -2.64 -4.03
CA ALA A 8 -2.77 -1.78 -4.25
C ALA A 8 -3.08 -0.31 -3.96
N VAL A 9 -2.10 0.42 -3.43
CA VAL A 9 -2.05 1.88 -3.44
C VAL A 9 -0.77 2.29 -4.18
N ILE A 10 -0.91 2.75 -5.42
CA ILE A 10 0.20 3.13 -6.30
C ILE A 10 0.46 4.62 -6.12
N VAL A 11 1.67 5.01 -5.73
CA VAL A 11 2.07 6.41 -5.60
C VAL A 11 2.88 6.82 -6.82
N VAL A 12 2.37 7.74 -7.63
CA VAL A 12 3.06 8.18 -8.86
C VAL A 12 4.04 9.32 -8.53
N PRO A 13 5.32 9.21 -8.95
CA PRO A 13 6.32 10.22 -8.65
C PRO A 13 5.95 11.58 -9.26
N GLY A 14 6.24 12.65 -8.54
CA GLY A 14 5.95 14.00 -9.01
C GLY A 14 6.51 15.08 -8.09
N PRO A 15 6.22 16.36 -8.38
CA PRO A 15 6.69 17.50 -7.60
C PRO A 15 5.81 17.72 -6.36
N TRP A 16 5.71 16.70 -5.51
CA TRP A 16 4.92 16.75 -4.28
C TRP A 16 5.63 17.65 -3.28
N SER A 17 4.89 18.56 -2.67
CA SER A 17 5.36 19.37 -1.55
C SER A 17 5.33 18.60 -0.23
N ASP A 18 5.95 19.13 0.82
CA ASP A 18 5.89 18.53 2.16
C ASP A 18 4.46 18.50 2.72
N ALA A 19 3.62 19.45 2.29
CA ALA A 19 2.20 19.43 2.62
C ALA A 19 1.47 18.30 1.90
N ASP A 20 1.77 18.05 0.63
CA ASP A 20 1.21 16.93 -0.13
C ASP A 20 1.62 15.59 0.49
N ILE A 21 2.89 15.44 0.90
CA ILE A 21 3.39 14.22 1.54
C ILE A 21 2.64 13.94 2.84
N ARG A 22 2.50 14.94 3.74
CA ARG A 22 1.75 14.77 4.99
C ARG A 22 0.29 14.42 4.74
N TYR A 23 -0.36 15.16 3.84
CA TYR A 23 -1.76 14.91 3.48
C TYR A 23 -1.96 13.48 2.95
N GLN A 24 -1.11 13.02 2.04
CA GLN A 24 -1.25 11.69 1.44
C GLN A 24 -0.85 10.57 2.40
N ALA A 25 0.09 10.80 3.32
CA ALA A 25 0.37 9.87 4.41
C ALA A 25 -0.89 9.63 5.27
N GLU A 26 -1.63 10.69 5.63
CA GLU A 26 -2.91 10.57 6.35
C GLU A 26 -3.96 9.80 5.55
N GLN A 27 -4.06 10.02 4.23
CA GLN A 27 -4.99 9.29 3.36
C GLN A 27 -4.63 7.80 3.28
N ILE A 28 -3.36 7.45 3.03
CA ILE A 28 -2.88 6.06 2.95
C ILE A 28 -3.15 5.33 4.27
N VAL A 29 -2.80 5.96 5.39
CA VAL A 29 -3.04 5.38 6.72
C VAL A 29 -4.54 5.23 6.98
N THR A 30 -5.37 6.18 6.55
CA THR A 30 -6.83 6.05 6.65
C THR A 30 -7.36 4.89 5.82
N MET A 31 -6.93 4.74 4.55
CA MET A 31 -7.32 3.64 3.67
C MET A 31 -7.01 2.26 4.28
N LYS A 32 -5.93 2.15 5.07
CA LYS A 32 -5.59 0.90 5.74
C LYS A 32 -6.27 0.73 7.10
N PHE A 33 -6.12 1.70 7.99
CA PHE A 33 -6.37 1.50 9.42
C PHE A 33 -7.78 1.91 9.85
N HIS A 34 -8.59 2.48 8.94
CA HIS A 34 -10.02 2.61 9.16
C HIS A 34 -10.63 1.24 9.45
N ASN A 35 -11.50 1.17 10.47
CA ASN A 35 -12.05 -0.09 11.00
C ASN A 35 -10.98 -1.18 11.31
N SER A 36 -9.79 -0.77 11.76
CA SER A 36 -8.65 -1.67 12.00
C SER A 36 -8.25 -2.51 10.79
N GLY A 37 -8.47 -2.02 9.56
CA GLY A 37 -8.18 -2.76 8.33
C GLY A 37 -9.11 -3.93 8.04
N CYS A 38 -10.24 -4.01 8.75
CA CYS A 38 -11.28 -5.01 8.55
C CYS A 38 -12.31 -4.54 7.51
N ASN A 39 -11.82 -4.03 6.38
CA ASN A 39 -12.64 -3.64 5.22
C ASN A 39 -12.10 -4.37 3.99
N CYS A 40 -12.97 -4.93 3.15
CA CYS A 40 -12.53 -5.65 1.94
C CYS A 40 -11.73 -4.76 0.98
N VAL A 41 -12.08 -3.46 0.90
CA VAL A 41 -11.39 -2.47 0.05
C VAL A 41 -10.18 -1.81 0.73
N ALA A 42 -9.79 -2.24 1.93
CA ALA A 42 -8.68 -1.63 2.64
C ALA A 42 -7.39 -1.79 1.83
N ALA A 43 -6.56 -0.74 1.81
CA ALA A 43 -5.22 -0.82 1.27
C ALA A 43 -4.47 -2.02 1.88
N GLN A 44 -3.73 -2.79 1.09
CA GLN A 44 -2.90 -3.88 1.59
C GLN A 44 -1.43 -3.63 1.27
N VAL A 45 -1.14 -3.22 0.04
CA VAL A 45 0.24 -2.99 -0.45
C VAL A 45 0.38 -1.58 -0.99
N LEU A 46 1.27 -0.80 -0.38
CA LEU A 46 1.75 0.48 -0.89
C LEU A 46 2.87 0.22 -1.92
N VAL A 47 2.70 0.71 -3.13
CA VAL A 47 3.67 0.56 -4.22
C VAL A 47 4.33 1.91 -4.46
N LEU A 48 5.63 1.99 -4.21
CA LEU A 48 6.42 3.22 -4.32
C LEU A 48 7.40 3.18 -5.49
N PRO A 49 7.78 4.34 -6.07
CA PRO A 49 8.84 4.44 -7.05
C PRO A 49 10.23 4.38 -6.39
N GLN A 50 11.10 3.47 -6.85
CA GLN A 50 12.47 3.32 -6.34
C GLN A 50 13.32 4.59 -6.55
N GLY A 51 13.17 5.25 -7.69
CA GLY A 51 13.98 6.43 -8.06
C GLY A 51 13.43 7.77 -7.57
N TRP A 52 12.33 7.79 -6.81
CA TRP A 52 11.73 9.04 -6.36
C TRP A 52 12.34 9.50 -5.04
N THR A 53 12.83 10.73 -5.03
CA THR A 53 13.51 11.32 -3.87
C THR A 53 12.61 11.50 -2.65
N ARG A 54 11.28 11.48 -2.80
CA ARG A 54 10.32 11.68 -1.70
C ARG A 54 9.80 10.37 -1.08
N SER A 55 10.19 9.19 -1.59
CA SER A 55 9.70 7.92 -1.06
C SER A 55 10.04 7.75 0.43
N GLY A 56 11.23 8.18 0.86
CA GLY A 56 11.63 8.21 2.27
C GLY A 56 10.73 9.11 3.11
N ASP A 57 10.57 10.38 2.69
CA ASP A 57 9.71 11.35 3.38
C ASP A 57 8.27 10.86 3.56
N LEU A 58 7.72 10.18 2.54
CA LEU A 58 6.37 9.62 2.61
C LEU A 58 6.29 8.47 3.62
N MET A 59 7.28 7.58 3.63
CA MET A 59 7.31 6.48 4.59
C MET A 59 7.46 6.98 6.02
N ASP A 60 8.27 8.02 6.24
CA ASP A 60 8.42 8.63 7.57
C ASP A 60 7.14 9.34 8.02
N ALA A 61 6.48 10.07 7.11
CA ALA A 61 5.17 10.66 7.41
C ALA A 61 4.11 9.59 7.73
N ILE A 62 4.09 8.47 7.01
CA ILE A 62 3.19 7.34 7.28
C ILE A 62 3.44 6.78 8.69
N ARG A 63 4.71 6.56 9.08
CA ARG A 63 5.07 6.09 10.42
C ARG A 63 4.58 7.04 11.51
N GLU A 64 4.77 8.35 11.31
CA GLU A 64 4.30 9.37 12.26
C GLU A 64 2.78 9.35 12.42
N VAL A 65 2.03 9.28 11.31
CA VAL A 65 0.57 9.19 11.38
C VAL A 65 0.13 7.90 12.10
N ILE A 66 0.74 6.74 11.79
CA ILE A 66 0.42 5.47 12.45
C ILE A 66 0.64 5.56 13.98
N ARG A 67 1.73 6.18 14.44
CA ARG A 67 2.03 6.40 15.86
C ARG A 67 0.98 7.28 16.54
N GLY A 68 0.49 8.30 15.84
CA GLY A 68 -0.49 9.25 16.37
C GLY A 68 -1.93 8.73 16.45
N LEU A 69 -2.25 7.62 15.78
CA LEU A 69 -3.62 7.10 15.75
C LEU A 69 -4.07 6.58 17.14
N PRO A 70 -5.29 6.91 17.61
CA PRO A 70 -5.82 6.41 18.88
C PRO A 70 -5.92 4.87 18.88
N PRO A 71 -5.71 4.17 20.00
CA PRO A 71 -5.79 2.71 20.05
C PRO A 71 -7.13 2.18 19.53
N ARG A 72 -7.08 1.13 18.70
CA ARG A 72 -8.27 0.43 18.20
C ARG A 72 -8.02 -1.06 18.16
N VAL A 73 -8.96 -1.84 18.68
CA VAL A 73 -8.87 -3.30 18.68
C VAL A 73 -9.11 -3.84 17.27
N ALA A 74 -8.29 -4.77 16.82
CA ALA A 74 -8.58 -5.59 15.65
C ALA A 74 -9.59 -6.67 16.04
N TYR A 75 -10.88 -6.35 15.97
CA TYR A 75 -11.97 -7.19 16.49
C TYR A 75 -12.24 -8.44 15.64
N TYR A 76 -11.79 -8.45 14.37
CA TYR A 76 -12.17 -9.49 13.43
C TYR A 76 -11.49 -10.83 13.78
N PRO A 77 -12.24 -11.95 13.81
CA PRO A 77 -11.67 -13.26 14.10
C PRO A 77 -10.49 -13.59 13.19
N GLY A 78 -9.40 -14.14 13.73
CA GLY A 78 -8.20 -14.48 12.95
C GLY A 78 -7.20 -13.34 12.76
N ALA A 79 -7.51 -12.10 13.18
CA ALA A 79 -6.61 -10.95 12.99
C ALA A 79 -5.28 -11.12 13.73
N ALA A 80 -5.30 -11.65 14.95
CA ALA A 80 -4.09 -11.90 15.72
C ALA A 80 -3.27 -13.06 15.14
N GLU A 81 -3.93 -14.10 14.63
CA GLU A 81 -3.31 -15.25 13.97
C GLU A 81 -2.58 -14.82 12.69
N ARG A 82 -3.24 -14.04 11.83
CA ARG A 82 -2.64 -13.48 10.61
C ARG A 82 -1.48 -12.55 10.91
N GLN A 83 -1.60 -11.72 11.95
CA GLN A 83 -0.51 -10.86 12.39
C GLN A 83 0.71 -11.67 12.87
N ARG A 84 0.52 -12.76 13.62
CA ARG A 84 1.62 -13.63 14.04
C ARG A 84 2.25 -14.37 12.86
N ALA A 85 1.44 -14.85 11.91
CA ALA A 85 1.95 -15.50 10.70
C ALA A 85 2.80 -14.54 9.86
N LEU A 86 2.36 -13.29 9.72
CA LEU A 86 3.13 -12.23 9.09
C LEU A 86 4.47 -12.00 9.80
N LEU A 87 4.47 -11.87 11.14
CA LEU A 87 5.72 -11.66 11.89
C LEU A 87 6.69 -12.84 11.82
N ALA A 88 6.19 -14.07 11.62
CA ALA A 88 7.04 -15.22 11.40
C ALA A 88 7.75 -15.16 10.02
N ALA A 89 7.08 -14.62 9.00
CA ALA A 89 7.66 -14.40 7.68
C ALA A 89 8.54 -13.14 7.60
N HIS A 90 8.18 -12.10 8.36
CA HIS A 90 8.80 -10.77 8.35
C HIS A 90 9.13 -10.31 9.77
N PRO A 91 10.19 -10.86 10.40
CA PRO A 91 10.53 -10.56 11.79
C PRO A 91 10.96 -9.11 12.01
N ASP A 92 11.41 -8.42 10.95
CA ASP A 92 11.84 -7.01 10.99
C ASP A 92 10.68 -6.01 10.79
N ALA A 93 9.43 -6.50 10.79
CA ALA A 93 8.26 -5.64 10.66
C ALA A 93 8.15 -4.63 11.81
N GLU A 94 7.77 -3.39 11.49
CA GLU A 94 7.60 -2.34 12.48
C GLU A 94 6.24 -2.47 13.18
N LEU A 95 6.24 -2.46 14.51
CA LEU A 95 5.04 -2.58 15.33
C LEU A 95 4.69 -1.25 16.00
N PHE A 96 3.41 -0.90 15.98
CA PHE A 96 2.90 0.33 16.56
C PHE A 96 1.71 0.05 17.50
N GLY A 97 1.82 0.57 18.73
CA GLY A 97 0.85 0.31 19.80
C GLY A 97 1.05 -1.07 20.43
N GLY A 98 -0.02 -1.62 21.02
CA GLY A 98 0.01 -2.92 21.70
C GLY A 98 -1.29 -3.71 21.53
N GLY A 99 -1.38 -4.84 22.23
CA GLY A 99 -2.51 -5.78 22.14
C GLY A 99 -2.18 -7.02 21.30
N ALA A 100 -3.18 -7.87 21.07
CA ALA A 100 -2.99 -9.16 20.41
C ALA A 100 -2.69 -9.07 18.90
N ALA A 101 -3.01 -7.94 18.27
CA ALA A 101 -2.76 -7.65 16.86
C ALA A 101 -2.40 -6.15 16.72
N PRO A 102 -1.17 -5.77 17.09
CA PRO A 102 -0.71 -4.38 16.94
C PRO A 102 -0.75 -3.96 15.47
N ARG A 103 -0.74 -2.64 15.24
CA ARG A 103 -0.58 -2.13 13.88
C ARG A 103 0.82 -2.50 13.39
N THR A 104 0.90 -3.02 12.17
CA THR A 104 2.16 -3.48 11.60
C THR A 104 2.43 -2.81 10.26
N LEU A 105 3.68 -2.39 10.05
CA LEU A 105 4.20 -1.95 8.75
C LEU A 105 5.32 -2.90 8.33
N VAL A 106 5.21 -3.50 7.15
CA VAL A 106 6.28 -4.28 6.52
C VAL A 106 6.78 -3.49 5.32
N ALA A 107 8.03 -3.05 5.36
CA ALA A 107 8.61 -2.21 4.32
C ALA A 107 9.64 -2.98 3.48
N ASN A 108 9.94 -2.44 2.30
CA ASN A 108 10.98 -2.94 1.40
C ASN A 108 10.82 -4.40 0.94
N LEU A 109 9.57 -4.85 0.74
CA LEU A 109 9.32 -6.17 0.17
C LEU A 109 9.87 -6.27 -1.26
N ASP A 110 10.46 -7.41 -1.60
CA ASP A 110 10.95 -7.69 -2.96
C ASP A 110 9.76 -7.92 -3.91
N ALA A 111 9.53 -6.97 -4.82
CA ALA A 111 8.47 -7.04 -5.81
C ALA A 111 8.61 -8.21 -6.80
N THR A 112 9.80 -8.82 -6.90
CA THR A 112 10.07 -9.95 -7.79
C THR A 112 9.82 -11.30 -7.14
N ASN A 113 9.59 -11.34 -5.82
CA ASN A 113 9.26 -12.56 -5.09
C ASN A 113 7.78 -12.94 -5.28
N ALA A 114 7.50 -13.85 -6.22
CA ALA A 114 6.15 -14.34 -6.52
C ALA A 114 5.50 -15.15 -5.38
N ASP A 115 6.28 -15.55 -4.38
CA ASP A 115 5.80 -16.26 -3.19
C ASP A 115 5.75 -15.35 -1.95
N GLU A 116 5.90 -14.04 -2.11
CA GLU A 116 5.77 -13.06 -1.03
C GLU A 116 4.37 -13.15 -0.40
N TYR A 117 4.34 -13.49 0.89
CA TYR A 117 3.13 -13.67 1.68
C TYR A 117 2.19 -12.45 1.58
N CYS A 118 2.75 -11.24 1.66
CA CYS A 118 1.99 -10.00 1.63
C CYS A 118 1.29 -9.71 0.29
N PHE A 119 1.70 -10.37 -0.79
CA PHE A 119 1.10 -10.20 -2.12
C PHE A 119 -0.03 -11.21 -2.38
N ARG A 120 -0.11 -12.26 -1.56
CA ARG A 120 -0.98 -13.42 -1.79
C ARG A 120 -2.06 -13.60 -0.73
N GLU A 121 -1.86 -13.05 0.46
CA GLU A 121 -2.80 -13.18 1.57
C GLU A 121 -3.38 -11.82 1.95
N GLU A 122 -4.70 -11.74 1.97
CA GLU A 122 -5.40 -10.58 2.49
C GLU A 122 -5.31 -10.57 4.03
N PHE A 123 -4.83 -9.46 4.60
CA PHE A 123 -4.57 -9.41 6.03
C PHE A 123 -5.83 -9.26 6.87
N PHE A 124 -6.87 -8.61 6.33
CA PHE A 124 -8.13 -8.27 7.01
C PHE A 124 -7.91 -7.86 8.48
N GLY A 125 -7.03 -6.87 8.65
CA GLY A 125 -6.41 -6.50 9.92
C GLY A 125 -5.43 -5.34 9.72
N PRO A 126 -4.86 -4.78 10.80
CA PRO A 126 -4.12 -3.52 10.77
C PRO A 126 -2.66 -3.69 10.30
N ILE A 127 -2.47 -4.27 9.11
CA ILE A 127 -1.16 -4.54 8.51
C ILE A 127 -1.05 -3.80 7.17
N LEU A 128 -0.05 -2.94 7.02
CA LEU A 128 0.30 -2.31 5.74
C LEU A 128 1.63 -2.90 5.25
N ALA A 129 1.66 -3.38 4.01
CA ALA A 129 2.87 -3.80 3.34
C ALA A 129 3.34 -2.72 2.37
N GLN A 130 4.64 -2.65 2.07
CA GLN A 130 5.20 -1.73 1.11
C GLN A 130 6.27 -2.40 0.26
N THR A 131 6.22 -2.13 -1.05
CA THR A 131 7.24 -2.51 -2.02
C THR A 131 7.59 -1.33 -2.92
N SER A 132 8.72 -1.42 -3.62
CA SER A 132 9.20 -0.38 -4.53
C SER A 132 9.53 -0.95 -5.91
N LEU A 133 9.08 -0.28 -6.97
CA LEU A 133 9.29 -0.69 -8.36
C LEU A 133 10.18 0.30 -9.13
N PRO A 134 10.95 -0.19 -10.12
CA PRO A 134 11.76 0.65 -10.99
C PRO A 134 10.92 1.35 -12.07
N GLY A 135 11.52 2.40 -12.65
CA GLY A 135 11.01 3.12 -13.82
C GLY A 135 11.74 4.45 -13.95
N ALA A 136 12.33 4.73 -15.12
CA ALA A 136 13.11 5.94 -15.34
C ALA A 136 12.22 7.19 -15.50
N THR A 137 10.96 6.99 -15.87
CA THR A 137 9.96 8.05 -16.02
C THR A 137 8.69 7.72 -15.22
N PRO A 138 7.85 8.71 -14.87
CA PRO A 138 6.55 8.44 -14.24
C PRO A 138 5.66 7.50 -15.05
N ALA A 139 5.71 7.56 -16.39
CA ALA A 139 4.93 6.69 -17.27
C ALA A 139 5.41 5.24 -17.21
N GLU A 140 6.72 5.02 -17.31
CA GLU A 140 7.32 3.69 -17.23
C GLU A 140 7.07 3.05 -15.85
N TYR A 141 7.28 3.82 -14.78
CA TYR A 141 6.99 3.38 -13.42
C TYR A 141 5.50 3.00 -13.27
N LEU A 142 4.58 3.84 -13.72
CA LEU A 142 3.14 3.57 -13.61
C LEU A 142 2.75 2.30 -14.36
N ASN A 143 3.28 2.09 -15.57
CA ASN A 143 3.06 0.85 -16.31
C ASN A 143 3.58 -0.39 -15.56
N ASN A 144 4.78 -0.29 -14.97
CA ASN A 144 5.35 -1.36 -14.15
C ASN A 144 4.50 -1.64 -12.90
N ALA A 145 3.98 -0.59 -12.25
CA ALA A 145 3.11 -0.71 -11.08
C ALA A 145 1.75 -1.33 -11.41
N VAL A 146 1.14 -0.95 -12.53
CA VAL A 146 -0.11 -1.58 -13.01
C VAL A 146 0.10 -3.04 -13.35
N ARG A 147 1.20 -3.39 -14.04
CA ARG A 147 1.54 -4.80 -14.32
C ARG A 147 1.75 -5.59 -13.03
N PHE A 148 2.53 -5.06 -12.09
CA PHE A 148 2.76 -5.68 -10.79
C PHE A 148 1.43 -5.94 -10.05
N ALA A 149 0.56 -4.92 -9.98
CA ALA A 149 -0.75 -5.06 -9.35
C ALA A 149 -1.56 -6.20 -10.00
N ASN A 150 -1.66 -6.20 -11.33
CA ASN A 150 -2.43 -7.20 -12.07
C ASN A 150 -1.88 -8.64 -12.00
N GLU A 151 -0.57 -8.80 -11.87
CA GLU A 151 0.09 -10.11 -12.06
C GLU A 151 0.63 -10.72 -10.77
N GLN A 152 0.96 -9.90 -9.77
CA GLN A 152 1.55 -10.36 -8.51
C GLN A 152 0.57 -10.29 -7.33
N LEU A 153 -0.36 -9.32 -7.33
CA LEU A 153 -1.29 -9.15 -6.21
C LEU A 153 -2.54 -10.01 -6.40
N ARG A 154 -2.94 -10.74 -5.37
CA ARG A 154 -4.14 -11.57 -5.40
C ARG A 154 -5.41 -10.73 -5.30
N GLY A 155 -6.37 -11.00 -6.18
CA GLY A 155 -7.72 -10.42 -6.10
C GLY A 155 -7.83 -9.07 -6.81
N THR A 156 -9.07 -8.68 -7.12
CA THR A 156 -9.35 -7.59 -8.08
C THR A 156 -10.35 -6.56 -7.55
N LEU A 157 -10.63 -6.56 -6.24
CA LEU A 157 -11.71 -5.74 -5.68
C LEU A 157 -11.47 -4.23 -5.83
N GLY A 158 -10.24 -3.77 -5.62
CA GLY A 158 -9.94 -2.35 -5.71
C GLY A 158 -8.45 -2.06 -5.72
N ALA A 159 -8.10 -0.98 -6.40
CA ALA A 159 -6.77 -0.38 -6.42
C ALA A 159 -6.91 1.15 -6.40
N ASN A 160 -5.92 1.84 -5.83
CA ASN A 160 -5.88 3.29 -5.78
C ASN A 160 -4.61 3.79 -6.49
N ILE A 161 -4.72 4.89 -7.22
CA ILE A 161 -3.56 5.62 -7.75
C ILE A 161 -3.56 7.01 -7.11
N LEU A 162 -2.48 7.35 -6.42
CA LEU A 162 -2.23 8.68 -5.86
C LEU A 162 -1.27 9.42 -6.79
N ILE A 163 -1.74 10.49 -7.42
CA ILE A 163 -0.98 11.21 -8.43
C ILE A 163 -1.12 12.73 -8.23
N HIS A 164 -0.01 13.44 -8.35
CA HIS A 164 -0.03 14.90 -8.30
C HIS A 164 -0.59 15.47 -9.62
N PRO A 165 -1.46 16.51 -9.60
CA PRO A 165 -2.15 17.01 -10.79
C PRO A 165 -1.23 17.45 -11.94
N ARG A 166 0.00 17.92 -11.64
CA ARG A 166 0.98 18.24 -12.70
C ARG A 166 1.52 16.97 -13.37
N THR A 167 1.75 15.90 -12.62
CA THR A 167 2.21 14.63 -13.20
C THR A 167 1.08 14.00 -14.01
N GLU A 168 -0.15 14.01 -13.51
CA GLU A 168 -1.34 13.53 -14.22
C GLU A 168 -1.49 14.21 -15.59
N ARG A 169 -1.47 15.56 -15.62
CA ARG A 169 -1.53 16.32 -16.88
C ARG A 169 -0.36 16.02 -17.82
N ALA A 170 0.84 15.82 -17.28
CA ALA A 170 2.02 15.50 -18.09
C ALA A 170 1.95 14.08 -18.69
N LEU A 171 1.34 13.13 -17.99
CA LEU A 171 1.10 11.78 -18.51
C LEU A 171 0.02 11.76 -19.59
N GLY A 172 -1.05 12.55 -19.43
CA GLY A 172 -2.15 12.63 -20.39
C GLY A 172 -2.69 11.24 -20.73
N ALA A 173 -2.72 10.89 -22.02
CA ALA A 173 -3.23 9.61 -22.50
C ALA A 173 -2.52 8.38 -21.90
N ALA A 174 -1.27 8.51 -21.43
CA ALA A 174 -0.59 7.41 -20.75
C ALA A 174 -1.23 7.08 -19.39
N PHE A 175 -1.79 8.07 -18.70
CA PHE A 175 -2.53 7.86 -17.46
C PHE A 175 -3.86 7.15 -17.73
N ASP A 176 -4.61 7.60 -18.75
CA ASP A 176 -5.86 6.96 -19.17
C ASP A 176 -5.64 5.49 -19.56
N ALA A 177 -4.57 5.21 -20.31
CA ALA A 177 -4.19 3.85 -20.68
C ALA A 177 -3.83 2.99 -19.46
N ALA A 178 -3.14 3.55 -18.47
CA ALA A 178 -2.80 2.85 -17.24
C ALA A 178 -4.05 2.50 -16.40
N ILE A 179 -5.02 3.42 -16.30
CA ILE A 179 -6.32 3.16 -15.67
C ILE A 179 -7.06 2.05 -16.42
N ALA A 180 -7.15 2.14 -17.74
CA ALA A 180 -7.83 1.14 -18.56
C ALA A 180 -7.19 -0.25 -18.48
N ALA A 181 -5.89 -0.33 -18.18
CA ALA A 181 -5.16 -1.59 -18.05
C ALA A 181 -5.28 -2.24 -16.67
N LEU A 182 -5.74 -1.52 -15.64
CA LEU A 182 -5.98 -2.11 -14.32
C LEU A 182 -7.16 -3.10 -14.39
N ARG A 183 -6.90 -4.35 -13.99
CA ARG A 183 -7.91 -5.44 -13.98
C ARG A 183 -8.65 -5.48 -12.64
N TYR A 184 -9.07 -4.31 -12.16
CA TYR A 184 -9.75 -4.11 -10.88
C TYR A 184 -11.14 -3.53 -11.12
N GLY A 185 -12.12 -3.89 -10.28
CA GLY A 185 -13.53 -3.50 -10.42
C GLY A 185 -14.46 -4.69 -10.50
#